data_AF-A0A7X8Q0E9-F1
#
_entry.id   AF-A0A7X8Q0E9-F1
#
_cell.length_a   1.000
_cell.length_b   1.000
_cell.length_c   1.000
_cell.angle_alpha   90.00
_cell.angle_beta   90.00
_cell.angle_gamma   90.00
#
_symmetry.space_group_name_H-M   'P 1'
#
loop_
_entity.id
_entity.type
_entity.pdbx_description
1 polymer ?
#
loop_
_entity_poly.entity_id
_entity_poly.type
_entity_poly.pdbx_seq_one_letter_code
_entity_poly.pdbx_strand_id
1 'polypeptide(L)' 'ISFTSQPIKIDKHTGTLWNYSILTDDNMNYKSLEVFWKKDDKMYRISYFVPGNLWNEKEYNTFLSIVKSFKTY' A
#
# COMPACT_ATOMS: atom_id res chain seq x y z
N ILE A 1 -12.95 -8.67 -7.42
CA ILE A 1 -11.48 -8.43 -7.42
C ILE A 1 -11.26 -7.08 -8.09
N SER A 2 -10.79 -6.08 -7.35
CA SER A 2 -10.47 -4.76 -7.90
C SER A 2 -8.97 -4.51 -7.73
N PHE A 3 -8.36 -3.87 -8.71
CA PHE A 3 -6.95 -3.47 -8.69
C PHE A 3 -6.85 -2.08 -9.30
N THR A 4 -6.17 -1.17 -8.61
CA THR A 4 -5.76 0.12 -9.15
C THR A 4 -4.28 0.34 -8.88
N SER A 5 -3.63 1.00 -9.82
CA SER A 5 -2.23 1.39 -9.73
C SER A 5 -2.11 2.86 -10.11
N GLN A 6 -1.51 3.65 -9.24
CA GLN A 6 -1.35 5.09 -9.46
C GLN A 6 0.02 5.57 -8.96
N PRO A 7 0.60 6.61 -9.59
CA PRO A 7 1.83 7.21 -9.10
C PRO A 7 1.62 7.86 -7.72
N ILE A 8 2.62 7.78 -6.85
CA ILE A 8 2.66 8.45 -5.55
C ILE A 8 4.02 9.08 -5.32
N LYS A 9 4.07 10.24 -4.65
CA LYS A 9 5.33 10.85 -4.21
C LYS A 9 5.65 10.42 -2.79
N ILE A 10 6.88 9.94 -2.58
CA ILE A 10 7.42 9.58 -1.27
C ILE A 10 8.71 10.37 -1.12
N ASP A 11 8.69 11.39 -0.26
CA ASP A 11 9.73 12.41 -0.20
C ASP A 11 10.01 13.00 -1.60
N LYS A 12 11.22 12.78 -2.15
CA LYS A 12 11.63 13.26 -3.48
C LYS A 12 11.53 12.20 -4.59
N HIS A 13 11.06 10.99 -4.26
CA HIS A 13 11.01 9.87 -5.19
C HIS A 13 9.58 9.60 -5.67
N THR A 14 9.45 9.27 -6.95
CA THR A 14 8.19 8.77 -7.51
C THR A 14 8.12 7.27 -7.29
N GLY A 15 7.06 6.82 -6.63
CA GLY A 15 6.71 5.42 -6.46
C GLY A 15 5.39 5.07 -7.13
N THR A 16 4.95 3.85 -6.90
CA THR A 16 3.66 3.32 -7.35
C THR A 16 2.87 2.84 -6.15
N LEU A 17 1.63 3.30 -6.03
CA LEU A 17 0.64 2.82 -5.06
C LEU A 17 -0.28 1.81 -5.75
N TRP A 18 -0.27 0.58 -5.27
CA TRP A 18 -1.25 -0.45 -5.59
C TRP A 18 -2.34 -0.48 -4.53
N ASN A 19 -3.58 -0.54 -4.98
CA ASN A 19 -4.75 -0.71 -4.13
C ASN A 19 -5.62 -1.81 -4.73
N TYR A 20 -5.70 -2.93 -4.04
CA TYR A 20 -6.35 -4.12 -4.57
C TYR A 20 -7.05 -4.95 -3.49
N SER A 21 -7.83 -5.94 -3.92
CA SER A 21 -8.48 -6.89 -3.04
C SER A 21 -8.14 -8.32 -3.44
N ILE A 22 -7.82 -9.16 -2.46
CA ILE A 22 -7.54 -10.58 -2.63
C ILE A 22 -8.58 -11.41 -1.88
N LEU A 23 -8.89 -12.58 -2.41
CA LEU A 23 -9.67 -13.62 -1.73
C LEU A 23 -8.70 -14.76 -1.42
N THR A 24 -8.58 -15.13 -0.15
CA THR A 24 -7.74 -16.24 0.31
C THR A 24 -8.51 -17.56 0.27
N ASP A 25 -7.80 -18.68 0.38
CA ASP A 25 -8.38 -20.04 0.26
C ASP A 25 -9.40 -20.35 1.37
N ASP A 26 -9.33 -19.67 2.51
CA ASP A 26 -10.30 -19.71 3.62
C ASP A 26 -11.52 -18.80 3.39
N ASN A 27 -11.71 -18.31 2.16
CA ASN A 27 -12.78 -17.43 1.73
C ASN A 27 -12.79 -16.06 2.47
N MET A 28 -11.65 -15.65 3.04
CA MET A 28 -11.49 -14.32 3.60
C MET A 28 -11.07 -13.31 2.52
N ASN A 29 -11.76 -12.17 2.48
CA ASN A 29 -11.38 -11.06 1.62
C ASN A 29 -10.44 -10.12 2.39
N TYR A 30 -9.35 -9.69 1.76
CA TYR A 30 -8.49 -8.63 2.27
C TYR A 30 -8.46 -7.45 1.32
N LYS A 31 -8.47 -6.26 1.90
CA LYS A 31 -8.08 -5.04 1.21
C LYS A 31 -6.59 -4.81 1.42
N SER A 32 -5.88 -4.63 0.31
CA SER A 32 -4.44 -4.52 0.26
C SER A 32 -4.02 -3.17 -0.30
N LEU A 33 -3.11 -2.50 0.39
CA LEU A 33 -2.40 -1.34 -0.10
C LEU A 33 -0.91 -1.64 -0.11
N GLU A 34 -0.26 -1.36 -1.23
CA GLU A 34 1.18 -1.52 -1.34
C GLU A 34 1.80 -0.31 -2.03
N VAL A 35 2.93 0.14 -1.51
CA VAL A 35 3.70 1.23 -2.11
C VAL A 35 5.09 0.74 -2.43
N PHE A 36 5.50 1.01 -3.65
CA PHE A 36 6.76 0.58 -4.25
C PHE A 36 7.54 1.81 -4.69
N TRP A 37 8.82 1.92 -4.32
CA TRP A 37 9.69 2.97 -4.86
C TRP A 37 11.15 2.53 -4.87
N LYS A 38 11.91 3.08 -5.81
CA LYS A 38 13.35 2.88 -5.92
C LYS A 38 14.08 4.13 -5.42
N LYS A 39 15.07 3.95 -4.55
CA LYS A 39 16.05 4.96 -4.14
C LYS A 39 17.43 4.35 -4.33
N ASP A 40 18.26 5.00 -5.14
CA ASP A 40 19.54 4.46 -5.62
C ASP A 40 19.33 3.06 -6.22
N ASP A 41 20.10 2.05 -5.81
CA ASP A 41 19.94 0.66 -6.26
C ASP A 41 19.06 -0.20 -5.34
N LYS A 42 18.31 0.42 -4.43
CA LYS A 42 17.43 -0.29 -3.48
C LYS A 42 15.97 -0.09 -3.83
N MET A 43 15.24 -1.20 -3.90
CA MET A 43 13.79 -1.23 -4.02
C MET A 43 13.17 -1.31 -2.62
N TYR A 44 12.24 -0.42 -2.33
CA TYR A 44 11.48 -0.40 -1.09
C TYR A 44 10.04 -0.78 -1.37
N ARG A 45 9.44 -1.50 -0.41
CA ARG A 45 8.03 -1.89 -0.42
C ARG A 45 7.46 -1.74 0.99
N ILE A 46 6.33 -1.06 1.10
CA ILE A 46 5.49 -1.10 2.30
C ILE A 46 4.17 -1.74 1.90
N SER A 47 3.77 -2.80 2.59
CA SER A 47 2.53 -3.54 2.33
C SER A 47 1.63 -3.49 3.57
N TYR A 48 0.33 -3.26 3.36
CA TYR A 48 -0.68 -3.16 4.40
C TYR A 48 -1.92 -3.94 3.99
N PHE A 49 -2.33 -4.87 4.84
CA PHE A 49 -3.41 -5.81 4.60
C PHE A 49 -4.43 -5.71 5.72
N VAL A 50 -5.70 -5.52 5.36
CA VAL A 50 -6.79 -5.41 6.32
C VAL A 50 -7.92 -6.35 5.89
N PRO A 51 -8.48 -7.17 6.79
CA PRO A 51 -9.68 -7.93 6.49
C PRO A 51 -10.78 -7.03 5.92
N GLY A 52 -11.44 -7.46 4.85
CA GLY A 52 -12.39 -6.63 4.10
C GLY A 52 -13.58 -6.13 4.95
N ASN A 53 -13.97 -6.90 5.97
CA ASN A 53 -15.00 -6.51 6.95
C ASN A 53 -14.54 -5.43 7.95
N LEU A 54 -13.22 -5.21 8.08
CA LEU A 54 -12.62 -4.16 8.91
C LEU A 54 -12.15 -2.96 8.08
N TRP A 55 -12.20 -3.07 6.75
CA TRP A 55 -11.77 -2.01 5.86
C TRP A 55 -12.68 -0.78 5.95
N ASN A 56 -12.06 0.40 6.03
CA ASN A 56 -12.71 1.69 5.91
C ASN A 56 -11.69 2.75 5.44
N GLU A 57 -12.15 3.98 5.21
CA GLU A 57 -11.29 5.08 4.76
C GLU A 57 -10.20 5.47 5.78
N LYS A 58 -10.43 5.24 7.08
CA LYS A 58 -9.41 5.48 8.12
C LYS A 58 -8.21 4.58 7.92
N GLU A 59 -8.40 3.32 7.52
CA GLU A 59 -7.30 2.39 7.21
C GLU A 59 -6.45 2.86 6.03
N TYR A 60 -7.10 3.40 5.00
CA TYR A 60 -6.40 4.02 3.87
C TYR A 60 -5.56 5.22 4.32
N ASN A 61 -6.13 6.11 5.14
CA ASN A 61 -5.44 7.28 5.66
C ASN A 61 -4.30 6.91 6.62
N THR A 62 -4.49 5.88 7.44
CA THR A 62 -3.44 5.29 8.30
C THR A 62 -2.26 4.82 7.45
N PHE A 63 -2.52 4.04 6.40
CA PHE A 63 -1.46 3.58 5.51
C PHE A 63 -0.71 4.72 4.84
N LEU A 64 -1.41 5.72 4.31
CA LEU A 64 -0.76 6.90 3.72
C LEU A 64 0.11 7.64 4.75
N SER A 65 -0.31 7.68 6.02
CA SER A 65 0.47 8.29 7.10
C SER A 65 1.74 7.50 7.41
N ILE A 66 1.68 6.15 7.37
CA ILE A 66 2.84 5.27 7.49
C ILE A 66 3.82 5.51 6.34
N VAL A 67 3.33 5.52 5.10
CA VAL A 67 4.17 5.75 3.90
C VAL A 67 4.86 7.11 3.96
N LYS A 68 4.15 8.17 4.40
CA LYS A 68 4.70 9.53 4.52
C LYS A 68 5.69 9.69 5.68
N SER A 69 5.57 8.89 6.74
CA SER A 69 6.48 8.97 7.90
C SER A 69 7.75 8.16 7.72
N PHE A 70 7.78 7.24 6.76
CA PHE A 70 8.92 6.37 6.51
C PHE A 70 10.11 7.14 5.90
N LYS A 71 11.25 7.10 6.58
CA LYS A 71 12.52 7.72 6.15
C LYS A 71 13.55 6.64 5.81
N THR A 72 14.28 6.85 4.73
CA THR A 72 15.38 5.99 4.30
C THR A 72 16.65 6.83 4.25
N TYR A 73 17.71 6.37 4.91
CA TYR A 73 19.02 7.04 4.95
C TYR A 73 19.93 6.41 3.90
#